data_AF-A0A2T4D426-F1
#
_entry.id   AF-A0A2T4D426-F1
#
_cell.length_a   1.000
_cell.length_b   1.000
_cell.length_c   1.000
_cell.angle_alpha   90.00
_cell.angle_beta   90.00
_cell.angle_gamma   90.00
#
_symmetry.space_group_name_H-M   'P 1'
#
loop_
_entity.id
_entity.type
_entity.pdbx_description
1 polymer ?
#
loop_
_entity_poly.entity_id
_entity_poly.type
_entity_poly.pdbx_seq_one_letter_code
_entity_poly.pdbx_strand_id
1 'polypeptide(L)'
;SFLSADEFGESSQDNALPWDQLESARYAPLKEFEPTRINQWQQTVDERIQENPEFVYVLEDIEEFKADQDQAWISLVLAERKAEQEREDAKKLERANARLVRLGKEPVEKLEDLPNEIEVEDPYLTETIALSFDIIDDLKLAMN
;
A
#
# COMPACT_ATOMS: atom_id res chain seq x y z
N SER A 1 5.31 -2.10 4.64
CA SER A 1 4.08 -2.45 5.37
C SER A 1 3.85 -1.43 6.47
N PHE A 2 2.61 -0.99 6.63
CA PHE A 2 2.14 -0.18 7.78
C PHE A 2 1.97 -1.02 9.05
N LEU A 3 1.76 -2.33 8.91
CA LEU A 3 1.37 -3.20 10.01
C LEU A 3 2.55 -4.07 10.46
N SER A 4 2.78 -4.10 11.77
CA SER A 4 3.60 -5.12 12.43
C SER A 4 2.71 -6.26 12.93
N ALA A 5 3.23 -7.48 12.95
CA ALA A 5 2.48 -8.63 13.46
C ALA A 5 2.15 -8.50 14.96
N ASP A 6 2.96 -7.75 15.69
CA ASP A 6 2.79 -7.50 17.13
C ASP A 6 1.62 -6.54 17.42
N GLU A 7 1.23 -5.71 16.46
CA GLU A 7 0.11 -4.77 16.61
C GLU A 7 -1.17 -5.28 15.97
N PHE A 8 -1.06 -5.95 14.82
CA PHE A 8 -2.21 -6.39 14.05
C PHE A 8 -2.09 -7.85 13.65
N GLY A 9 -2.99 -8.68 14.16
CA GLY A 9 -3.11 -10.08 13.82
C GLY A 9 -3.52 -10.93 15.02
N GLU A 10 -3.45 -12.24 14.85
CA GLU A 10 -3.64 -13.19 15.95
C GLU A 10 -2.53 -13.04 17.01
N SER A 11 -1.31 -12.73 16.58
CA SER A 11 -0.15 -12.52 17.46
C SER A 11 -0.27 -11.33 18.41
N SER A 12 -1.11 -10.33 18.11
CA SER A 12 -1.32 -9.17 19.00
C SER A 12 -2.37 -9.41 20.09
N GLN A 13 -3.04 -10.57 20.09
CA GLN A 13 -4.08 -10.90 21.05
C GLN A 13 -3.51 -11.46 22.36
N ASP A 14 -4.19 -11.16 23.46
CA ASP A 14 -3.85 -11.72 24.77
C ASP A 14 -3.95 -13.25 24.75
N ASN A 15 -2.87 -13.91 25.20
CA ASN A 15 -2.76 -15.38 25.26
C ASN A 15 -2.87 -16.08 23.89
N ALA A 16 -2.47 -15.41 22.81
CA ALA A 16 -2.24 -16.08 21.53
C ALA A 16 -1.28 -17.27 21.74
N LEU A 17 -1.66 -18.45 21.23
CA LEU A 17 -0.81 -19.63 21.33
C LEU A 17 0.45 -19.41 20.48
N PRO A 18 1.62 -19.89 20.92
CA PRO A 18 2.81 -19.82 20.10
C PRO A 18 2.61 -20.66 18.83
N TRP A 19 3.18 -20.19 17.73
CA TRP A 19 3.23 -20.96 16.50
C TRP A 19 3.99 -22.27 16.74
N ASP A 20 3.46 -23.38 16.22
CA ASP A 20 4.09 -24.70 16.26
C ASP A 20 3.97 -25.38 14.88
N GLN A 21 4.87 -26.31 14.61
CA GLN A 21 4.96 -27.01 13.34
C GLN A 21 4.96 -28.52 13.54
N LEU A 22 4.03 -29.19 12.87
CA LEU A 22 3.98 -30.65 12.80
C LEU A 22 4.76 -31.17 11.58
N GLU A 23 5.01 -32.48 11.56
CA GLU A 23 5.56 -33.14 10.38
C GLU A 23 4.67 -32.92 9.14
N SER A 24 5.31 -32.66 8.01
CA SER A 24 4.59 -32.39 6.76
C SER A 24 3.82 -33.61 6.28
N ALA A 25 2.59 -33.39 5.80
CA ALA A 25 1.81 -34.43 5.14
C ALA A 25 2.48 -34.85 3.82
N ARG A 26 2.19 -36.07 3.35
CA ARG A 26 2.64 -36.50 2.02
C ARG A 26 1.75 -35.87 0.95
N TYR A 27 2.32 -35.01 0.11
CA TYR A 27 1.66 -34.41 -1.04
C TYR A 27 2.58 -34.41 -2.26
N ALA A 28 2.00 -34.30 -3.46
CA ALA A 28 2.74 -34.11 -4.70
C ALA A 28 2.66 -32.62 -5.09
N PRO A 29 3.79 -31.90 -5.19
CA PRO A 29 3.79 -30.49 -5.61
C PRO A 29 3.49 -30.39 -7.11
N LEU A 30 2.66 -29.41 -7.51
CA LEU A 30 2.38 -29.13 -8.92
C LEU A 30 3.58 -28.47 -9.65
N LYS A 31 4.49 -27.83 -8.91
CA LYS A 31 5.71 -27.15 -9.42
C LYS A 31 5.44 -26.14 -10.54
N GLU A 32 4.34 -25.41 -10.43
CA GLU A 32 3.95 -24.43 -11.46
C GLU A 32 4.82 -23.16 -11.46
N PHE A 33 5.47 -22.86 -10.34
CA PHE A 33 6.27 -21.64 -10.17
C PHE A 33 7.69 -21.97 -9.72
N GLU A 34 8.65 -21.72 -10.60
CA GLU A 34 10.07 -21.80 -10.27
C GLU A 34 10.50 -20.56 -9.45
N PRO A 35 11.29 -20.72 -8.37
CA PRO A 35 11.70 -19.58 -7.53
C PRO A 35 12.39 -18.44 -8.29
N THR A 36 13.10 -18.77 -9.39
CA THR A 36 13.73 -17.77 -10.25
C THR A 36 12.72 -16.86 -10.96
N ARG A 37 11.54 -17.38 -11.33
CA ARG A 37 10.45 -16.59 -11.92
C ARG A 37 9.81 -15.66 -10.91
N ILE A 38 9.60 -16.13 -9.67
CA ILE A 38 9.05 -15.29 -8.59
C ILE A 38 9.93 -14.05 -8.36
N ASN A 39 11.25 -14.23 -8.32
CA ASN A 39 12.18 -13.11 -8.15
C ASN A 39 12.15 -12.12 -9.33
N GLN A 40 11.98 -12.63 -10.56
CA GLN A 40 11.85 -11.77 -11.75
C GLN A 40 10.58 -10.93 -11.69
N TRP A 41 9.44 -11.55 -11.38
CA TRP A 41 8.18 -10.82 -11.23
C TRP A 41 8.22 -9.81 -10.09
N GLN A 42 8.86 -10.15 -8.97
CA GLN A 42 9.07 -9.20 -7.88
C GLN A 42 9.85 -7.96 -8.35
N GLN A 43 10.92 -8.15 -9.13
CA GLN A 43 11.70 -7.02 -9.66
C GLN A 43 10.84 -6.13 -10.58
N THR A 44 10.03 -6.72 -11.46
CA THR A 44 9.12 -5.96 -12.33
C THR A 44 8.10 -5.16 -11.53
N VAL A 45 7.54 -5.75 -10.47
CA VAL A 45 6.62 -5.06 -9.55
C VAL A 45 7.34 -3.92 -8.82
N ASP A 46 8.54 -4.15 -8.31
CA ASP A 46 9.33 -3.13 -7.60
C ASP A 46 9.64 -1.92 -8.49
N GLU A 47 9.94 -2.15 -9.77
CA GLU A 47 10.15 -1.10 -10.77
C GLU A 47 8.86 -0.30 -11.02
N ARG A 48 7.71 -0.96 -11.21
CA ARG A 48 6.42 -0.27 -11.41
C ARG A 48 5.96 0.53 -10.19
N ILE A 49 6.16 -0.01 -9.00
CA ILE A 49 5.82 0.67 -7.73
C ILE A 49 6.61 1.97 -7.59
N GLN A 50 7.88 2.01 -8.00
CA GLN A 50 8.70 3.23 -7.94
C GLN A 50 8.22 4.33 -8.91
N GLU A 51 7.64 3.95 -10.05
CA GLU A 51 7.12 4.88 -11.04
C GLU A 51 5.69 5.36 -10.72
N ASN A 52 4.96 4.64 -9.86
CA ASN A 52 3.57 4.95 -9.53
C ASN A 52 3.47 5.95 -8.37
N PRO A 53 2.92 7.17 -8.59
CA PRO A 53 2.82 8.19 -7.56
C PRO A 53 1.93 7.80 -6.37
N GLU A 54 0.94 6.93 -6.54
CA GLU A 54 0.10 6.47 -5.43
C GLU A 54 0.89 5.56 -4.48
N PHE A 55 1.80 4.74 -5.00
CA PHE A 55 2.70 3.95 -4.16
C PHE A 55 3.76 4.81 -3.46
N VAL A 56 4.23 5.90 -4.09
CA VAL A 56 5.09 6.88 -3.43
C VAL A 56 4.38 7.50 -2.22
N TYR A 57 3.12 7.94 -2.38
CA TYR A 57 2.33 8.47 -1.27
C TYR A 57 2.12 7.46 -0.15
N VAL A 58 1.88 6.19 -0.50
CA VAL A 58 1.78 5.09 0.46
C VAL A 58 3.09 4.93 1.24
N LEU A 59 4.24 4.95 0.58
CA LEU A 59 5.54 4.81 1.23
C LEU A 59 5.86 5.98 2.17
N GLU A 60 5.55 7.21 1.75
CA GLU A 60 5.66 8.41 2.59
C GLU A 60 4.76 8.30 3.83
N ASP A 61 3.53 7.83 3.66
CA ASP A 61 2.58 7.66 4.77
C ASP A 61 3.02 6.55 5.72
N ILE A 62 3.69 5.50 5.23
CA ILE A 62 4.31 4.46 6.08
C ILE A 62 5.43 5.09 6.93
N GLU A 63 6.25 5.95 6.34
CA GLU A 63 7.36 6.60 7.04
C GLU A 63 6.86 7.56 8.11
N GLU A 64 5.89 8.43 7.78
CA GLU A 64 5.26 9.34 8.74
C GLU A 64 4.59 8.57 9.88
N PHE A 65 3.81 7.53 9.55
CA PHE A 65 3.18 6.69 10.57
C PHE A 65 4.21 6.08 11.52
N LYS A 66 5.31 5.53 11.02
CA LYS A 66 6.37 4.94 11.86
C LYS A 66 7.08 5.95 12.74
N ALA A 67 7.23 7.20 12.27
CA ALA A 67 7.83 8.26 13.07
C ALA A 67 6.93 8.64 14.26
N ASP A 68 5.61 8.56 14.07
CA ASP A 68 4.61 8.98 15.06
C ASP A 68 4.03 7.82 15.88
N GLN A 69 4.29 6.57 15.49
CA GLN A 69 3.69 5.35 16.05
C GLN A 69 3.88 5.20 17.57
N ASP A 70 5.06 5.60 18.08
CA ASP A 70 5.38 5.54 19.51
C ASP A 70 4.76 6.71 20.32
N GLN A 71 4.11 7.66 19.65
CA GLN A 71 3.53 8.84 20.29
C GLN A 71 2.21 8.51 21.00
N ALA A 72 2.29 8.19 22.29
CA ALA A 72 1.12 7.93 23.14
C ALA A 72 0.44 9.19 23.74
N TRP A 73 0.70 10.38 23.19
CA TRP A 73 0.20 11.65 23.73
C TRP A 73 -0.27 12.60 22.63
N ILE A 74 -1.16 13.52 23.00
CA ILE A 74 -1.70 14.54 22.10
C ILE A 74 -1.60 15.92 22.76
N SER A 75 -1.23 16.93 21.98
CA SER A 75 -1.22 18.31 22.47
C SER A 75 -2.64 18.82 22.72
N LEU A 76 -2.83 19.54 23.83
CA LEU A 76 -4.06 20.28 24.13
C LEU A 76 -3.94 21.76 23.76
N VAL A 77 -2.79 22.19 23.21
CA VAL A 77 -2.58 23.56 22.76
C VAL A 77 -3.29 23.77 21.43
N LEU A 78 -4.32 24.62 21.43
CA LEU A 78 -5.14 24.86 20.24
C LEU A 78 -4.33 25.29 19.02
N ALA A 79 -3.33 26.15 19.22
CA ALA A 79 -2.49 26.64 18.11
C ALA A 79 -1.71 25.51 17.44
N GLU A 80 -1.15 24.58 18.21
CA GLU A 80 -0.43 23.41 17.69
C GLU A 80 -1.37 22.46 16.95
N ARG A 81 -2.55 22.19 17.52
CA ARG A 81 -3.55 21.33 16.89
C ARG A 81 -4.09 21.91 15.57
N LYS A 82 -4.24 23.23 15.47
CA LYS A 82 -4.61 23.91 14.22
C LYS A 82 -3.53 23.84 13.17
N ALA A 83 -2.27 24.11 13.54
CA ALA A 83 -1.15 24.02 12.62
C ALA A 83 -0.98 22.60 12.05
N GLU A 84 -1.18 21.58 12.89
CA GLU A 84 -1.15 20.18 12.46
C GLU A 84 -2.27 19.85 11.47
N GLN A 85 -3.50 20.26 11.79
CA GLN A 85 -4.63 20.10 10.88
C GLN A 85 -4.40 20.81 9.53
N GLU A 86 -3.90 22.05 9.55
CA GLU A 86 -3.59 22.81 8.34
C GLU A 86 -2.51 22.12 7.48
N ARG A 87 -1.50 21.52 8.11
CA ARG A 87 -0.46 20.73 7.44
C ARG A 87 -1.04 19.49 6.76
N GLU A 88 -1.85 18.72 7.48
CA GLU A 88 -2.53 17.54 6.93
C GLU A 88 -3.49 17.90 5.79
N ASP A 89 -4.28 18.96 5.95
CA ASP A 89 -5.27 19.37 4.96
C ASP A 89 -4.59 19.90 3.69
N ALA A 90 -3.47 20.63 3.83
CA ALA A 90 -2.64 21.03 2.70
C ALA A 90 -2.07 19.82 1.94
N LYS A 91 -1.53 18.82 2.66
CA LYS A 91 -1.03 17.56 2.07
C LYS A 91 -2.13 16.80 1.33
N LYS A 92 -3.32 16.68 1.95
CA LYS A 92 -4.49 16.03 1.32
C LYS A 92 -4.93 16.77 0.06
N LEU A 93 -4.97 18.10 0.10
CA LEU A 93 -5.39 18.94 -1.02
C LEU A 93 -4.41 18.84 -2.19
N GLU A 94 -3.11 18.89 -1.91
CA GLU A 94 -2.04 18.73 -2.91
C GLU A 94 -2.18 17.39 -3.64
N ARG A 95 -2.29 16.28 -2.89
CA ARG A 95 -2.44 14.95 -3.46
C ARG A 95 -3.75 14.79 -4.24
N ALA A 96 -4.85 15.35 -3.73
CA ALA A 96 -6.14 15.32 -4.43
C ALA A 96 -6.10 16.11 -5.75
N ASN A 97 -5.48 17.29 -5.76
CA ASN A 97 -5.30 18.08 -6.97
C ASN A 97 -4.36 17.38 -7.97
N ALA A 98 -3.29 16.74 -7.51
CA ALA A 98 -2.44 15.93 -8.38
C ALA A 98 -3.23 14.79 -9.06
N ARG A 99 -4.15 14.14 -8.34
CA ARG A 99 -5.07 13.13 -8.91
C ARG A 99 -6.03 13.74 -9.92
N LEU A 100 -6.65 14.88 -9.61
CA LEU A 100 -7.55 15.58 -10.54
C LEU A 100 -6.84 15.92 -11.85
N VAL A 101 -5.61 16.43 -11.78
CA VAL A 101 -4.80 16.74 -12.97
C VAL A 101 -4.50 15.48 -13.78
N ARG A 102 -4.14 14.35 -13.14
CA ARG A 102 -3.96 13.06 -13.82
C ARG A 102 -5.23 12.58 -14.53
N LEU A 103 -6.39 12.89 -13.95
CA LEU A 103 -7.71 12.59 -14.51
C LEU A 103 -8.21 13.64 -15.53
N GLY A 104 -7.40 14.66 -15.85
CA GLY A 104 -7.78 15.74 -16.78
C GLY A 104 -8.88 16.67 -16.25
N LYS A 105 -9.03 16.76 -14.93
CA LYS A 105 -9.97 17.65 -14.23
C LYS A 105 -9.24 18.87 -13.67
N GLU A 106 -9.98 19.95 -13.47
CA GLU A 106 -9.44 21.17 -12.86
C GLU A 106 -9.16 20.96 -11.37
N PRO A 107 -8.05 21.51 -10.84
CA PRO A 107 -7.77 21.50 -9.40
C PRO A 107 -8.75 22.39 -8.64
N VAL A 108 -8.88 22.13 -7.34
CA VAL A 108 -9.77 22.86 -6.43
C VAL A 108 -8.97 23.62 -5.37
N GLU A 109 -9.56 24.70 -4.83
CA GLU A 109 -8.91 25.51 -3.80
C GLU A 109 -9.07 24.92 -2.40
N LYS A 110 -10.13 24.14 -2.16
CA LYS A 110 -10.43 23.54 -0.86
C LYS A 110 -10.83 22.08 -0.99
N LEU A 111 -10.57 21.31 0.06
CA LEU A 111 -10.97 19.90 0.15
C LEU A 111 -12.49 19.71 0.01
N GLU A 112 -13.29 20.67 0.50
CA GLU A 112 -14.75 20.66 0.42
C GLU A 112 -15.29 20.79 -1.01
N ASP A 113 -14.49 21.38 -1.91
CA ASP A 113 -14.84 21.59 -3.31
C ASP A 113 -14.51 20.36 -4.17
N LEU A 114 -13.93 19.30 -3.58
CA LEU A 114 -13.63 18.07 -4.30
C LEU A 114 -14.93 17.43 -4.83
N PRO A 115 -14.96 17.00 -6.10
CA PRO A 115 -16.09 16.27 -6.65
C PRO A 115 -16.43 15.03 -5.79
N ASN A 116 -17.71 14.82 -5.50
CA ASN A 116 -18.19 13.69 -4.70
C ASN A 116 -17.91 12.31 -5.32
N GLU A 117 -17.73 12.26 -6.65
CA GLU A 117 -17.48 11.05 -7.42
C GLU A 117 -16.09 11.12 -8.09
N ILE A 118 -15.04 11.14 -7.28
CA ILE A 118 -13.68 10.83 -7.76
C ILE A 118 -13.45 9.35 -7.48
N GLU A 119 -13.37 8.55 -8.53
CA GLU A 119 -12.85 7.20 -8.42
C GLU A 119 -11.36 7.30 -8.11
N VAL A 120 -11.00 7.10 -6.85
CA VAL A 120 -9.60 6.99 -6.44
C VAL A 120 -9.13 5.61 -6.88
N GLU A 121 -8.11 5.59 -7.72
CA GLU A 121 -7.49 4.34 -8.15
C GLU A 121 -6.99 3.55 -6.93
N ASP A 122 -7.30 2.26 -6.88
CA ASP A 122 -6.71 1.35 -5.90
C ASP A 122 -5.37 0.84 -6.46
N PRO A 123 -4.23 1.39 -6.00
CA PRO A 123 -2.93 1.04 -6.57
C PRO A 123 -2.57 -0.43 -6.34
N TYR A 124 -3.06 -1.04 -5.26
CA TYR A 124 -2.80 -2.46 -4.96
C TYR A 124 -3.55 -3.35 -5.94
N LEU A 125 -4.83 -3.05 -6.19
CA LEU A 125 -5.63 -3.80 -7.16
C LEU A 125 -5.05 -3.65 -8.58
N THR A 126 -4.72 -2.43 -9.00
CA THR A 126 -4.13 -2.18 -10.33
C THR A 126 -2.81 -2.95 -10.50
N GLU A 127 -1.89 -2.88 -9.53
CA GLU A 127 -0.62 -3.60 -9.62
C GLU A 127 -0.80 -5.12 -9.59
N THR A 128 -1.76 -5.62 -8.80
CA THR A 128 -2.09 -7.06 -8.77
C THR A 128 -2.61 -7.53 -10.13
N ILE A 129 -3.41 -6.72 -10.81
CA ILE A 129 -3.89 -7.02 -12.17
C ILE A 129 -2.71 -7.05 -13.14
N ALA A 130 -1.80 -6.07 -13.08
CA ALA A 130 -0.61 -6.02 -13.95
C ALA A 130 0.29 -7.25 -13.74
N LEU A 131 0.62 -7.58 -12.50
CA LEU A 131 1.38 -8.79 -12.15
C LEU A 131 0.70 -10.06 -12.65
N SER A 132 -0.63 -10.14 -12.54
CA SER A 132 -1.38 -11.30 -13.04
C SER A 132 -1.23 -11.48 -14.56
N PHE A 133 -1.23 -10.38 -15.33
CA PHE A 133 -0.96 -10.45 -16.76
C PHE A 133 0.47 -10.87 -17.07
N ASP A 134 1.47 -10.35 -16.36
CA ASP A 134 2.86 -10.76 -16.53
C ASP A 134 3.03 -12.26 -16.32
N ILE A 135 2.44 -12.81 -15.25
CA ILE A 135 2.47 -14.24 -14.95
C ILE A 135 1.82 -15.04 -16.09
N ILE A 136 0.65 -14.62 -16.56
CA ILE A 136 -0.07 -15.32 -17.63
C ILE A 136 0.74 -15.33 -18.93
N ASP A 137 1.35 -14.21 -19.30
CA ASP A 137 2.10 -14.10 -20.55
C ASP A 137 3.44 -14.85 -20.47
N ASP A 138 4.13 -14.82 -19.34
CA ASP A 138 5.32 -15.66 -19.10
C ASP A 138 4.99 -17.15 -19.17
N LEU A 139 3.87 -17.59 -18.59
CA LEU A 139 3.42 -18.98 -18.64
C LEU A 139 3.07 -19.41 -20.08
N LYS A 140 2.39 -18.56 -20.85
CA LYS A 140 2.12 -18.84 -22.28
C LYS A 140 3.41 -18.96 -23.08
N LEU A 141 4.41 -18.11 -22.82
CA LEU A 141 5.71 -18.17 -23.49
C LEU A 141 6.46 -19.45 -23.12
N ALA A 142 6.37 -19.92 -21.87
CA ALA A 142 7.00 -21.17 -21.44
C ALA A 142 6.35 -22.44 -22.00
N MET A 143 5.09 -22.36 -22.44
CA MET A 143 4.34 -23.47 -23.04
C MET A 143 4.54 -23.65 -24.55
N ASN A 144 5.11 -22.66 -25.24
CA ASN A 144 5.44 -22.72 -26.68
C ASN A 144 6.91 -23.07 -26.91
#